data_AF-A0A9D7CWJ7-F1
#
_entry.id   AF-A0A9D7CWJ7-F1
#
_cell.length_a   1.000
_cell.length_b   1.000
_cell.length_c   1.000
_cell.angle_alpha   90.00
_cell.angle_beta   90.00
_cell.angle_gamma   90.00
#
_symmetry.space_group_name_H-M   'P 1'
#
loop_
_entity.id
_entity.type
_entity.pdbx_description
1 polymer ?
#
loop_
_entity_poly.entity_id
_entity_poly.type
_entity_poly.pdbx_seq_one_letter_code
_entity_poly.pdbx_strand_id
1 'polypeptide(L)'
;MALASPLARAGDDDATFTLVADRDDDDLDGLADSESPRVVGHAAASLRLLDARFEGATFTPSDKKVADMLRLVVDGVAQPWGRAANGKVALQGRRAGQGSLIVRLRDGREERVPVVVYGLSFRGADGKEVDPVKGRASLQRTPPELAPAPRATYADPDALRVELRVPAGREAPTLGVEAFSATNVGLDAVPRLKVDEVPCGGEQRCFVSAPLRFVVDDIDRSHPVAVDRSLRGEVGGAVVVRIADKVHQSLRVEGPRLGKDSALPRTKANVRALVLRVSPGGAPAIGGNDAGAVALMRSELALASATWGQCGVSFGRSDSLDIKVVDPPPSHLVAFGNDLGLPATGGELAFRIDGRAVSLHVAARATPDVVAREFAALATKAGFKTTLSPNARIGPGASGSVDVLVRRRSGVLAIVEATSSTESSLAVRVGRVDLSDGLQHFGDMDSMAGTLEERTLLKAFDDGDPSTLEVFVVPAFASGGRIGESFIASDLSSIRNVVILDRAGLRARRSSLTLAHELGHVLLNMPGHPDDFGVDTPTMLMDSDAADASAFGPRRLSLDDCARAMREAGPGARTPLLKLWPIEPLGPGR
;
A
#
# COMPACT_ATOMS: atom_id res chain seq x y z
N MET A 1 3.74 -18.55 -27.08
CA MET A 1 4.25 -19.80 -27.65
C MET A 1 4.10 -20.86 -26.56
N ALA A 2 3.08 -21.71 -26.69
CA ALA A 2 2.60 -22.58 -25.61
C ALA A 2 3.56 -23.75 -25.38
N LEU A 3 4.13 -23.86 -24.18
CA LEU A 3 4.91 -25.02 -23.77
C LEU A 3 3.94 -26.12 -23.32
N ALA A 4 3.91 -27.19 -24.11
CA ALA A 4 3.19 -28.42 -23.80
C ALA A 4 3.81 -29.08 -22.57
N SER A 5 2.99 -29.43 -21.58
CA SER A 5 3.36 -30.34 -20.50
C SER A 5 3.85 -31.68 -21.07
N PRO A 6 4.92 -32.28 -20.53
CA PRO A 6 5.32 -33.61 -20.93
C PRO A 6 4.25 -34.62 -20.48
N LEU A 7 3.68 -35.33 -21.46
CA LEU A 7 2.91 -36.55 -21.25
C LEU A 7 3.78 -37.55 -20.49
N ALA A 8 3.26 -38.07 -19.38
CA ALA A 8 3.90 -39.15 -18.64
C ALA A 8 4.12 -40.36 -19.56
N ARG A 9 5.36 -40.88 -19.60
CA ARG A 9 5.69 -42.10 -20.34
C ARG A 9 4.98 -43.30 -19.70
N ALA A 10 4.40 -44.14 -20.55
CA ALA A 10 3.82 -45.43 -20.19
C ALA A 10 4.93 -46.38 -19.68
N GLY A 11 4.84 -46.78 -18.41
CA GLY A 11 5.76 -47.74 -17.81
C GLY A 11 5.89 -47.62 -16.29
N ASP A 12 4.78 -47.44 -15.56
CA ASP A 12 4.72 -47.67 -14.12
C ASP A 12 3.30 -48.17 -13.76
N ASP A 13 3.19 -49.47 -13.50
CA ASP A 13 1.96 -50.25 -13.27
C ASP A 13 1.38 -50.07 -11.85
N ASP A 14 1.47 -48.87 -11.25
CA ASP A 14 0.85 -48.61 -9.93
C ASP A 14 0.48 -47.13 -9.70
N ALA A 15 -0.08 -46.48 -10.74
CA ALA A 15 -0.29 -45.04 -10.79
C ALA A 15 -1.43 -44.54 -9.86
N THR A 16 -1.12 -44.39 -8.57
CA THR A 16 -1.98 -43.67 -7.61
C THR A 16 -2.23 -42.23 -8.09
N PHE A 17 -3.48 -41.78 -8.06
CA PHE A 17 -3.83 -40.38 -8.27
C PHE A 17 -3.64 -39.56 -7.00
N THR A 18 -2.54 -38.82 -6.94
CA THR A 18 -2.26 -37.82 -5.92
C THR A 18 -2.79 -36.44 -6.31
N LEU A 19 -3.55 -35.81 -5.42
CA LEU A 19 -4.19 -34.50 -5.54
C LEU A 19 -3.96 -33.69 -4.24
N VAL A 20 -4.29 -32.40 -4.29
CA VAL A 20 -4.41 -31.54 -3.11
C VAL A 20 -5.85 -31.02 -3.07
N ALA A 21 -6.38 -30.85 -1.86
CA ALA A 21 -7.68 -30.22 -1.67
C ALA A 21 -7.60 -28.76 -2.09
N ASP A 22 -8.32 -28.43 -3.15
CA ASP A 22 -8.39 -27.09 -3.72
C ASP A 22 -9.45 -26.27 -2.98
N ARG A 23 -9.03 -25.18 -2.34
CA ARG A 23 -9.90 -24.44 -1.41
C ARG A 23 -9.84 -22.94 -1.62
N ASP A 24 -8.85 -22.42 -2.33
CA ASP A 24 -8.78 -21.01 -2.67
C ASP A 24 -9.84 -20.60 -3.71
N ASP A 25 -9.89 -19.29 -3.89
CA ASP A 25 -10.72 -18.55 -4.83
C ASP A 25 -9.76 -17.69 -5.65
N ASP A 26 -9.05 -18.31 -6.60
CA ASP A 26 -7.99 -17.63 -7.35
C ASP A 26 -8.53 -16.77 -8.52
N ASP A 27 -9.80 -17.01 -8.90
CA ASP A 27 -10.58 -16.27 -9.88
C ASP A 27 -11.48 -15.17 -9.27
N LEU A 28 -11.60 -15.15 -7.93
CA LEU A 28 -12.30 -14.15 -7.12
C LEU A 28 -13.83 -14.14 -7.34
N ASP A 29 -14.43 -15.30 -7.57
CA ASP A 29 -15.89 -15.48 -7.71
C ASP A 29 -16.64 -15.58 -6.36
N GLY A 30 -15.90 -15.63 -5.25
CA GLY A 30 -16.42 -15.71 -3.89
C GLY A 30 -16.73 -17.13 -3.42
N LEU A 31 -16.37 -18.14 -4.20
CA LEU A 31 -16.46 -19.57 -3.87
C LEU A 31 -15.07 -20.19 -3.90
N ALA A 32 -14.90 -21.27 -3.14
CA ALA A 32 -13.73 -22.11 -3.36
C ALA A 32 -13.82 -22.74 -4.76
N ASP A 33 -12.69 -22.84 -5.47
CA ASP A 33 -12.61 -23.40 -6.81
C ASP A 33 -13.18 -24.82 -6.89
N SER A 34 -13.07 -25.60 -5.79
CA SER A 34 -13.62 -26.95 -5.68
C SER A 34 -15.12 -27.02 -5.36
N GLU A 35 -15.75 -25.88 -5.12
CA GLU A 35 -17.19 -25.71 -4.95
C GLU A 35 -17.84 -25.05 -6.18
N SER A 36 -17.07 -24.31 -6.99
CA SER A 36 -17.58 -23.68 -8.20
C SER A 36 -18.09 -24.72 -9.22
N PRO A 37 -19.28 -24.55 -9.83
CA PRO A 37 -19.79 -25.48 -10.85
C PRO A 37 -18.93 -25.54 -12.12
N ARG A 38 -18.20 -24.45 -12.40
CA ARG A 38 -17.36 -24.30 -13.58
C ARG A 38 -15.95 -23.91 -13.15
N VAL A 39 -14.97 -24.71 -13.55
CA VAL A 39 -13.55 -24.56 -13.20
C VAL A 39 -12.79 -24.26 -14.49
N VAL A 40 -12.55 -22.99 -14.74
CA VAL A 40 -11.89 -22.50 -15.97
C VAL A 40 -10.90 -21.39 -15.62
N GLY A 41 -9.99 -21.07 -16.54
CA GLY A 41 -9.03 -19.99 -16.30
C GLY A 41 -8.09 -20.31 -15.15
N HIS A 42 -8.14 -19.51 -14.09
CA HIS A 42 -7.27 -19.60 -12.93
C HIS A 42 -7.58 -20.84 -12.09
N ALA A 43 -8.86 -21.04 -11.76
CA ALA A 43 -9.36 -22.18 -10.99
C ALA A 43 -8.98 -23.55 -11.58
N ALA A 44 -8.65 -23.61 -12.88
CA ALA A 44 -8.22 -24.83 -13.54
C ALA A 44 -6.79 -25.28 -13.19
N ALA A 45 -5.99 -24.44 -12.50
CA ALA A 45 -4.60 -24.73 -12.17
C ALA A 45 -4.43 -25.93 -11.22
N SER A 46 -5.42 -26.19 -10.36
CA SER A 46 -5.43 -27.30 -9.39
C SER A 46 -5.88 -28.63 -10.01
N LEU A 47 -6.39 -28.63 -11.25
CA LEU A 47 -6.95 -29.80 -11.89
C LEU A 47 -5.87 -30.80 -12.30
N ARG A 48 -6.07 -32.07 -11.94
CA ARG A 48 -5.29 -33.19 -12.49
C ARG A 48 -5.95 -33.69 -13.76
N LEU A 49 -5.46 -33.23 -14.90
CA LEU A 49 -5.83 -33.80 -16.20
C LEU A 49 -5.49 -35.29 -16.25
N LEU A 50 -6.47 -36.09 -16.69
CA LEU A 50 -6.31 -37.51 -16.91
C LEU A 50 -5.89 -37.78 -18.35
N ASP A 51 -5.28 -38.95 -18.57
CA ASP A 51 -4.90 -39.42 -19.90
C ASP A 51 -6.14 -39.56 -20.82
N ALA A 52 -5.95 -39.33 -22.12
CA ALA A 52 -7.02 -39.40 -23.12
C ALA A 52 -7.72 -40.78 -23.16
N ARG A 53 -7.07 -41.85 -22.69
CA ARG A 53 -7.69 -43.19 -22.56
C ARG A 53 -8.94 -43.21 -21.67
N PHE A 54 -9.09 -42.21 -20.80
CA PHE A 54 -10.22 -42.09 -19.90
C PHE A 54 -11.40 -41.30 -20.50
N GLU A 55 -11.27 -40.79 -21.73
CA GLU A 55 -12.37 -40.15 -22.44
C GLU A 55 -13.48 -41.17 -22.76
N GLY A 56 -14.71 -40.84 -22.37
CA GLY A 56 -15.88 -41.72 -22.44
C GLY A 56 -15.95 -42.77 -21.34
N ALA A 57 -15.00 -42.80 -20.38
CA ALA A 57 -15.05 -43.70 -19.24
C ALA A 57 -16.09 -43.25 -18.20
N THR A 58 -16.60 -44.19 -17.42
CA THR A 58 -17.46 -43.93 -16.27
C THR A 58 -16.67 -44.06 -14.98
N PHE A 59 -16.77 -43.06 -14.11
CA PHE A 59 -16.09 -43.04 -12.81
C PHE A 59 -17.08 -43.22 -11.68
N THR A 60 -16.78 -44.14 -10.77
CA THR A 60 -17.57 -44.38 -9.57
C THR A 60 -16.65 -44.43 -8.34
N PRO A 61 -16.90 -43.61 -7.30
CA PRO A 61 -16.13 -43.69 -6.06
C PRO A 61 -16.42 -45.02 -5.34
N SER A 62 -15.41 -45.60 -4.68
CA SER A 62 -15.57 -46.86 -3.93
C SER A 62 -16.57 -46.75 -2.78
N ASP A 63 -16.72 -45.56 -2.22
CA ASP A 63 -17.62 -45.25 -1.11
C ASP A 63 -17.95 -43.75 -1.06
N LYS A 64 -18.83 -43.36 -0.11
CA LYS A 64 -19.24 -41.97 0.10
C LYS A 64 -18.07 -41.06 0.52
N LYS A 65 -17.11 -41.55 1.30
CA LYS A 65 -15.96 -40.76 1.76
C LYS A 65 -15.09 -40.35 0.56
N VAL A 66 -14.91 -41.23 -0.42
CA VAL A 66 -14.23 -40.92 -1.69
C VAL A 66 -15.03 -39.92 -2.52
N ALA A 67 -16.37 -40.05 -2.56
CA ALA A 67 -17.24 -39.11 -3.27
C ALA A 67 -17.18 -37.67 -2.69
N ASP A 68 -16.95 -37.54 -1.38
CA ASP A 68 -16.80 -36.24 -0.70
C ASP A 68 -15.37 -35.68 -0.81
N MET A 69 -14.38 -36.53 -1.11
CA MET A 69 -12.95 -36.22 -1.12
C MET A 69 -12.49 -35.55 -2.42
N LEU A 70 -13.10 -35.90 -3.54
CA LEU A 70 -12.76 -35.37 -4.86
C LEU A 70 -14.00 -35.23 -5.73
N ARG A 71 -13.87 -34.59 -6.89
CA ARG A 71 -14.90 -34.55 -7.92
C ARG A 71 -14.33 -34.73 -9.32
N LEU A 72 -15.19 -35.13 -10.24
CA LEU A 72 -14.90 -35.24 -11.66
C LEU A 72 -15.19 -33.92 -12.35
N VAL A 73 -14.28 -33.46 -13.20
CA VAL A 73 -14.45 -32.26 -14.03
C VAL A 73 -14.24 -32.65 -15.49
N VAL A 74 -15.18 -32.28 -16.36
CA VAL A 74 -15.12 -32.56 -17.80
C VAL A 74 -15.28 -31.24 -18.55
N ASP A 75 -14.29 -30.91 -19.39
CA ASP A 75 -14.23 -29.63 -20.13
C ASP A 75 -14.48 -28.39 -19.23
N GLY A 76 -13.95 -28.45 -18.00
CA GLY A 76 -14.09 -27.38 -17.01
C GLY A 76 -15.45 -27.31 -16.31
N VAL A 77 -16.29 -28.34 -16.42
CA VAL A 77 -17.59 -28.39 -15.71
C VAL A 77 -17.60 -29.58 -14.76
N ALA A 78 -18.02 -29.36 -13.51
CA ALA A 78 -18.17 -30.42 -12.53
C ALA A 78 -19.26 -31.42 -12.99
N GLN A 79 -18.94 -32.71 -12.98
CA GLN A 79 -19.84 -33.78 -13.43
C GLN A 79 -20.26 -34.70 -12.27
N PRO A 80 -21.50 -35.22 -12.29
CA PRO A 80 -21.91 -36.26 -11.36
C PRO A 80 -21.19 -37.59 -11.67
N TRP A 81 -20.94 -38.37 -10.62
CA TRP A 81 -20.40 -39.72 -10.75
C TRP A 81 -21.34 -40.67 -11.53
N GLY A 82 -20.78 -41.74 -12.08
CA GLY A 82 -21.55 -42.78 -12.78
C GLY A 82 -22.00 -42.42 -14.20
N ARG A 83 -21.63 -41.24 -14.72
CA ARG A 83 -21.86 -40.85 -16.12
C ARG A 83 -20.58 -40.97 -16.95
N ALA A 84 -20.74 -41.22 -18.25
CA ALA A 84 -19.64 -41.24 -19.20
C ALA A 84 -19.02 -39.83 -19.33
N ALA A 85 -17.71 -39.73 -19.15
CA ALA A 85 -16.95 -38.49 -19.18
C ALA A 85 -16.52 -38.16 -20.63
N ASN A 86 -17.40 -37.55 -21.42
CA ASN A 86 -17.12 -37.20 -22.81
C ASN A 86 -16.43 -35.83 -22.90
N GLY A 87 -15.14 -35.81 -23.25
CA GLY A 87 -14.32 -34.59 -23.32
C GLY A 87 -13.02 -34.71 -22.52
N LYS A 88 -12.38 -33.56 -22.22
CA LYS A 88 -11.16 -33.54 -21.40
C LYS A 88 -11.51 -33.80 -19.95
N VAL A 89 -11.08 -34.95 -19.44
CA VAL A 89 -11.37 -35.41 -18.08
C VAL A 89 -10.29 -34.97 -17.11
N ALA A 90 -10.70 -34.44 -15.97
CA ALA A 90 -9.83 -34.08 -14.86
C ALA A 90 -10.42 -34.49 -13.50
N LEU A 91 -9.56 -34.62 -12.50
CA LEU A 91 -9.94 -34.76 -11.10
C LEU A 91 -9.54 -33.52 -10.31
N GLN A 92 -10.37 -33.14 -9.35
CA GLN A 92 -10.11 -32.05 -8.41
C GLN A 92 -10.29 -32.55 -6.97
N GLY A 93 -9.32 -32.26 -6.10
CA GLY A 93 -9.42 -32.59 -4.68
C GLY A 93 -10.31 -31.59 -3.94
N ARG A 94 -11.10 -32.06 -2.97
CA ARG A 94 -11.97 -31.24 -2.11
C ARG A 94 -11.62 -31.34 -0.63
N ARG A 95 -11.20 -32.54 -0.18
CA ARG A 95 -10.87 -32.81 1.22
C ARG A 95 -9.75 -33.83 1.30
N ALA A 96 -8.93 -33.76 2.35
CA ALA A 96 -7.87 -34.73 2.59
C ALA A 96 -8.41 -36.15 2.83
N GLY A 97 -7.76 -37.15 2.25
CA GLY A 97 -8.13 -38.56 2.45
C GLY A 97 -7.44 -39.51 1.47
N GLN A 98 -7.82 -40.79 1.54
CA GLN A 98 -7.41 -41.80 0.58
C GLN A 98 -8.54 -42.79 0.30
N GLY A 99 -8.54 -43.40 -0.88
CA GLY A 99 -9.50 -44.42 -1.28
C GLY A 99 -9.25 -44.92 -2.71
N SER A 100 -10.31 -45.32 -3.42
CA SER A 100 -10.19 -45.77 -4.81
C SER A 100 -11.36 -45.31 -5.67
N LEU A 101 -11.08 -45.04 -6.94
CA LEU A 101 -12.08 -44.92 -8.00
C LEU A 101 -12.20 -46.24 -8.74
N ILE A 102 -13.42 -46.64 -9.06
CA ILE A 102 -13.71 -47.69 -10.02
C ILE A 102 -13.94 -46.98 -11.36
N VAL A 103 -13.07 -47.24 -12.33
CA VAL A 103 -13.10 -46.62 -13.65
C VAL A 103 -13.46 -47.68 -14.66
N ARG A 104 -14.65 -47.55 -15.27
CA ARG A 104 -15.08 -48.41 -16.37
C ARG A 104 -14.76 -47.72 -17.69
N LEU A 105 -13.76 -48.23 -18.40
CA LEU A 105 -13.33 -47.72 -19.70
C LEU A 105 -14.39 -47.96 -20.77
N ARG A 106 -14.26 -47.26 -21.90
CA ARG A 106 -15.20 -47.35 -23.03
C ARG A 106 -15.29 -48.76 -23.63
N ASP A 107 -14.22 -49.54 -23.52
CA ASP A 107 -14.16 -50.94 -23.96
C ASP A 107 -14.77 -51.92 -22.94
N GLY A 108 -15.30 -51.43 -21.82
CA GLY A 108 -15.94 -52.20 -20.77
C GLY A 108 -14.98 -52.72 -19.70
N ARG A 109 -13.66 -52.54 -19.84
CA ARG A 109 -12.70 -52.92 -18.79
C ARG A 109 -12.88 -52.05 -17.55
N GLU A 110 -12.77 -52.67 -16.38
CA GLU A 110 -12.80 -51.97 -15.11
C GLU A 110 -11.41 -51.94 -14.47
N GLU A 111 -10.99 -50.75 -14.07
CA GLU A 111 -9.74 -50.53 -13.35
C GLU A 111 -10.07 -49.91 -11.99
N ARG A 112 -9.47 -50.43 -10.92
CA ARG A 112 -9.51 -49.79 -9.60
C ARG A 112 -8.29 -48.89 -9.47
N VAL A 113 -8.51 -47.58 -9.44
CA VAL A 113 -7.43 -46.59 -9.37
C VAL A 113 -7.34 -46.03 -7.96
N PRO A 114 -6.23 -46.23 -7.23
CA PRO A 114 -6.02 -45.61 -5.92
C PRO A 114 -5.98 -44.09 -6.03
N VAL A 115 -6.58 -43.39 -5.07
CA VAL A 115 -6.57 -41.91 -5.00
C VAL A 115 -6.16 -41.45 -3.61
N VAL A 116 -5.33 -40.42 -3.56
CA VAL A 116 -4.83 -39.76 -2.36
C VAL A 116 -5.02 -38.25 -2.54
N VAL A 117 -5.64 -37.61 -1.55
CA VAL A 117 -5.80 -36.16 -1.50
C VAL A 117 -5.12 -35.64 -0.25
N TYR A 118 -4.15 -34.74 -0.40
CA TYR A 118 -3.56 -34.01 0.71
C TYR A 118 -4.45 -32.84 1.12
N GLY A 119 -4.52 -32.55 2.42
CA GLY A 119 -5.15 -31.33 2.91
C GLY A 119 -4.11 -30.25 3.12
N LEU A 120 -4.41 -29.04 2.68
CA LEU A 120 -3.57 -27.88 2.91
C LEU A 120 -4.41 -26.75 3.48
N SER A 121 -3.93 -26.08 4.53
CA SER A 121 -4.62 -24.92 5.09
C SER A 121 -3.66 -23.96 5.79
N PHE A 122 -4.09 -22.71 5.90
CA PHE A 122 -3.41 -21.72 6.73
C PHE A 122 -4.06 -21.66 8.11
N ARG A 123 -3.25 -21.42 9.15
CA ARG A 123 -3.74 -21.19 10.52
C ARG A 123 -3.21 -19.89 11.11
N GLY A 124 -4.08 -19.11 11.74
CA GLY A 124 -3.73 -17.87 12.43
C GLY A 124 -3.08 -18.08 13.80
N ALA A 125 -2.82 -16.96 14.49
CA ALA A 125 -2.22 -16.92 15.83
C ALA A 125 -3.02 -17.66 16.91
N ASP A 126 -4.36 -17.67 16.76
CA ASP A 126 -5.29 -18.38 17.64
C ASP A 126 -5.44 -19.87 17.29
N GLY A 127 -4.65 -20.38 16.34
CA GLY A 127 -4.68 -21.77 15.87
C GLY A 127 -5.86 -22.11 14.97
N LYS A 128 -6.75 -21.16 14.69
CA LYS A 128 -7.89 -21.40 13.80
C LYS A 128 -7.47 -21.37 12.36
N GLU A 129 -8.23 -22.12 11.57
CA GLU A 129 -8.06 -22.17 10.14
C GLU A 129 -8.50 -20.85 9.51
N VAL A 130 -7.69 -20.34 8.59
CA VAL A 130 -8.04 -19.19 7.77
C VAL A 130 -8.83 -19.71 6.58
N ASP A 131 -10.05 -19.22 6.43
CA ASP A 131 -10.85 -19.43 5.22
C ASP A 131 -10.11 -18.77 4.05
N PRO A 132 -9.65 -19.52 3.04
CA PRO A 132 -8.90 -18.94 1.93
C PRO A 132 -9.75 -18.08 0.97
N VAL A 133 -11.08 -18.18 1.02
CA VAL A 133 -12.01 -17.38 0.22
C VAL A 133 -12.24 -16.01 0.86
N LYS A 134 -12.43 -15.98 2.19
CA LYS A 134 -12.80 -14.76 2.95
C LYS A 134 -11.64 -14.15 3.73
N GLY A 135 -10.70 -14.99 4.11
CA GLY A 135 -9.51 -14.65 4.86
C GLY A 135 -8.42 -14.11 3.96
N ARG A 136 -7.37 -13.58 4.60
CA ARG A 136 -6.25 -12.93 3.94
C ARG A 136 -5.00 -13.03 4.78
N ALA A 137 -3.84 -12.99 4.15
CA ALA A 137 -2.57 -12.69 4.79
C ALA A 137 -2.46 -11.17 5.01
N SER A 138 -1.71 -10.78 6.03
CA SER A 138 -1.39 -9.38 6.34
C SER A 138 0.12 -9.21 6.46
N LEU A 139 0.58 -8.00 6.18
CA LEU A 139 1.99 -7.66 6.36
C LEU A 139 2.30 -7.46 7.85
N GLN A 140 3.54 -7.77 8.21
CA GLN A 140 4.01 -7.86 9.57
C GLN A 140 4.14 -6.51 10.26
N ARG A 141 3.58 -6.43 11.47
CA ARG A 141 3.56 -5.22 12.31
C ARG A 141 4.24 -5.40 13.66
N THR A 142 4.69 -6.62 13.98
CA THR A 142 5.46 -6.90 15.18
C THR A 142 6.93 -7.13 14.83
N PRO A 143 7.87 -6.89 15.75
CA PRO A 143 9.26 -7.32 15.57
C PRO A 143 9.37 -8.84 15.39
N PRO A 144 10.45 -9.33 14.76
CA PRO A 144 10.71 -10.75 14.65
C PRO A 144 11.12 -11.36 15.99
N GLU A 145 10.46 -12.46 16.38
CA GLU A 145 10.71 -13.19 17.63
C GLU A 145 11.24 -14.61 17.37
N LEU A 146 11.64 -15.35 18.40
CA LEU A 146 11.95 -16.77 18.24
C LEU A 146 10.67 -17.56 17.90
N ALA A 147 10.81 -18.58 17.04
CA ALA A 147 9.68 -19.42 16.69
C ALA A 147 9.19 -20.19 17.94
N PRO A 148 7.90 -20.10 18.29
CA PRO A 148 7.36 -20.90 19.38
C PRO A 148 7.21 -22.35 18.93
N ALA A 149 7.05 -23.25 19.91
CA ALA A 149 6.86 -24.67 19.65
C ALA A 149 5.70 -24.94 18.65
N PRO A 150 5.71 -26.07 17.93
CA PRO A 150 4.61 -26.44 17.04
C PRO A 150 3.26 -26.39 17.78
N ARG A 151 2.27 -25.74 17.17
CA ARG A 151 0.91 -25.48 17.72
C ARG A 151 0.79 -24.62 18.98
N ALA A 152 1.89 -24.14 19.55
CA ALA A 152 1.78 -23.11 20.57
C ALA A 152 1.16 -21.85 19.96
N THR A 153 0.28 -21.19 20.73
CA THR A 153 -0.21 -19.85 20.42
C THR A 153 0.96 -18.88 20.37
N TYR A 154 0.82 -17.82 19.60
CA TYR A 154 1.86 -16.81 19.42
C TYR A 154 1.27 -15.41 19.44
N ALA A 155 2.08 -14.42 19.81
CA ALA A 155 1.61 -13.04 20.01
C ALA A 155 1.41 -12.30 18.69
N ASP A 156 2.19 -12.63 17.66
CA ASP A 156 2.12 -12.01 16.33
C ASP A 156 0.78 -12.34 15.64
N PRO A 157 -0.14 -11.36 15.50
CA PRO A 157 -1.46 -11.60 14.95
C PRO A 157 -1.46 -11.72 13.42
N ASP A 158 -0.37 -11.35 12.75
CA ASP A 158 -0.26 -11.29 11.29
C ASP A 158 0.35 -12.57 10.70
N ALA A 159 1.22 -13.24 11.46
CA ALA A 159 1.84 -14.48 11.03
C ALA A 159 0.81 -15.60 10.81
N LEU A 160 1.18 -16.55 9.94
CA LEU A 160 0.37 -17.69 9.56
C LEU A 160 1.18 -18.98 9.62
N ARG A 161 0.58 -20.09 10.03
CA ARG A 161 1.19 -21.41 9.87
C ARG A 161 0.58 -22.10 8.65
N VAL A 162 1.40 -22.89 7.95
CA VAL A 162 0.90 -23.85 6.96
C VAL A 162 0.69 -25.17 7.67
N GLU A 163 -0.51 -25.73 7.57
CA GLU A 163 -0.84 -27.09 8.01
C GLU A 163 -1.03 -27.98 6.78
N LEU A 164 -0.29 -29.08 6.76
CA LEU A 164 -0.42 -30.16 5.79
C LEU A 164 -1.02 -31.38 6.48
N ARG A 165 -2.09 -31.93 5.92
CA ARG A 165 -2.72 -33.18 6.36
C ARG A 165 -2.42 -34.29 5.37
N VAL A 166 -1.76 -35.33 5.86
CA VAL A 166 -1.27 -36.47 5.09
C VAL A 166 -2.05 -37.73 5.51
N PRO A 167 -2.65 -38.48 4.57
CA PRO A 167 -3.26 -39.77 4.89
C PRO A 167 -2.28 -40.77 5.51
N ALA A 168 -2.75 -41.62 6.42
CA ALA A 168 -1.91 -42.64 7.07
C ALA A 168 -1.15 -43.52 6.05
N GLY A 169 0.10 -43.86 6.37
CA GLY A 169 0.96 -44.69 5.52
C GLY A 169 1.58 -43.96 4.33
N ARG A 170 1.34 -42.66 4.16
CA ARG A 170 2.01 -41.82 3.15
C ARG A 170 3.08 -40.94 3.76
N GLU A 171 4.10 -40.64 2.96
CA GLU A 171 5.13 -39.66 3.28
C GLU A 171 4.60 -38.24 3.04
N ALA A 172 5.10 -37.30 3.84
CA ALA A 172 4.81 -35.89 3.66
C ALA A 172 5.60 -35.36 2.45
N PRO A 173 4.94 -34.76 1.45
CA PRO A 173 5.65 -34.11 0.37
C PRO A 173 6.43 -32.89 0.86
N THR A 174 7.44 -32.48 0.09
CA THR A 174 8.13 -31.20 0.31
C THR A 174 7.17 -30.03 0.01
N LEU A 175 7.15 -29.07 0.93
CA LEU A 175 6.39 -27.83 0.79
C LEU A 175 7.32 -26.68 0.42
N GLY A 176 6.86 -25.81 -0.47
CA GLY A 176 7.45 -24.50 -0.74
C GLY A 176 6.43 -23.39 -0.51
N VAL A 177 6.89 -22.18 -0.21
CA VAL A 177 6.03 -21.00 -0.13
C VAL A 177 6.62 -19.91 -1.00
N GLU A 178 5.78 -19.25 -1.80
CA GLU A 178 6.15 -18.15 -2.67
C GLU A 178 5.25 -16.96 -2.40
N ALA A 179 5.80 -15.76 -2.56
CA ALA A 179 5.05 -14.52 -2.49
C ALA A 179 5.08 -13.82 -3.86
N PHE A 180 3.94 -13.30 -4.28
CA PHE A 180 3.75 -12.58 -5.54
C PHE A 180 3.22 -11.18 -5.27
N SER A 181 3.65 -10.21 -6.08
CA SER A 181 3.14 -8.84 -6.10
C SER A 181 1.70 -8.78 -6.61
N ALA A 182 1.07 -7.60 -6.49
CA ALA A 182 -0.25 -7.37 -7.07
C ALA A 182 -0.28 -7.47 -8.60
N THR A 183 0.89 -7.41 -9.26
CA THR A 183 1.05 -7.61 -10.71
C THR A 183 1.52 -9.02 -11.08
N ASN A 184 1.44 -9.96 -10.15
CA ASN A 184 1.82 -11.37 -10.30
C ASN A 184 3.32 -11.60 -10.59
N VAL A 185 4.18 -10.62 -10.28
CA VAL A 185 5.65 -10.80 -10.28
C VAL A 185 6.07 -11.47 -8.97
N GLY A 186 6.90 -12.52 -9.05
CA GLY A 186 7.46 -13.19 -7.88
C GLY A 186 8.35 -12.26 -7.05
N LEU A 187 8.10 -12.19 -5.74
CA LEU A 187 8.79 -11.32 -4.80
C LEU A 187 9.84 -12.05 -3.98
N ASP A 188 9.52 -13.26 -3.52
CA ASP A 188 10.31 -14.04 -2.57
C ASP A 188 9.82 -15.48 -2.50
N ALA A 189 10.66 -16.37 -1.96
CA ALA A 189 10.33 -17.77 -1.76
C ALA A 189 11.06 -18.40 -0.56
N VAL A 190 10.38 -19.34 0.08
CA VAL A 190 10.96 -20.37 0.95
C VAL A 190 10.76 -21.71 0.22
N PRO A 191 11.74 -22.15 -0.58
CA PRO A 191 11.55 -23.31 -1.47
C PRO A 191 11.39 -24.63 -0.71
N ARG A 192 11.88 -24.70 0.54
CA ARG A 192 11.71 -25.85 1.43
C ARG A 192 11.25 -25.37 2.79
N LEU A 193 9.94 -25.36 2.98
CA LEU A 193 9.33 -25.01 4.25
C LEU A 193 9.53 -26.14 5.25
N LYS A 194 10.21 -25.83 6.35
CA LYS A 194 10.33 -26.75 7.48
C LYS A 194 8.97 -26.92 8.15
N VAL A 195 8.58 -28.18 8.34
CA VAL A 195 7.36 -28.57 9.04
C VAL A 195 7.66 -29.66 10.06
N ASP A 196 6.99 -29.58 11.20
CA ASP A 196 7.10 -30.57 12.27
C ASP A 196 5.82 -31.40 12.34
N GLU A 197 5.96 -32.71 12.54
CA GLU A 197 4.82 -33.60 12.74
C GLU A 197 4.15 -33.30 14.08
N VAL A 198 2.82 -33.18 14.05
CA VAL A 198 1.98 -32.89 15.21
C VAL A 198 0.75 -33.82 15.23
N PRO A 199 0.27 -34.24 16.41
CA PRO A 199 -0.85 -35.18 16.49
C PRO A 199 -2.14 -34.57 15.95
N CYS A 200 -2.84 -35.15 14.97
CA CYS A 200 -4.19 -34.68 14.61
C CYS A 200 -5.22 -35.79 14.69
N GLY A 201 -6.50 -35.41 14.84
CA GLY A 201 -7.58 -36.39 14.98
C GLY A 201 -7.76 -37.23 13.72
N GLY A 202 -8.15 -38.50 13.90
CA GLY A 202 -8.46 -39.44 12.82
C GLY A 202 -7.24 -40.21 12.29
N GLU A 203 -7.38 -40.82 11.11
CA GLU A 203 -6.35 -41.63 10.43
C GLU A 203 -5.38 -40.77 9.59
N GLN A 204 -5.08 -39.55 10.04
CA GLN A 204 -4.25 -38.59 9.33
C GLN A 204 -3.03 -38.20 10.18
N ARG A 205 -1.92 -37.94 9.51
CA ARG A 205 -0.73 -37.30 10.08
C ARG A 205 -0.78 -35.82 9.71
N CYS A 206 -0.44 -34.95 10.65
CA CYS A 206 -0.42 -33.51 10.39
C CYS A 206 0.96 -32.95 10.56
N PHE A 207 1.32 -32.03 9.67
CA PHE A 207 2.60 -31.35 9.67
C PHE A 207 2.31 -29.85 9.71
N VAL A 208 3.01 -29.13 10.58
CA VAL A 208 2.77 -27.71 10.79
C VAL A 208 4.08 -26.95 10.72
N SER A 209 4.09 -25.83 9.99
CA SER A 209 5.25 -24.95 9.92
C SER A 209 5.42 -24.11 11.19
N ALA A 210 6.61 -23.53 11.38
CA ALA A 210 6.74 -22.33 12.21
C ALA A 210 5.86 -21.19 11.65
N PRO A 211 5.46 -20.19 12.47
CA PRO A 211 4.70 -19.06 11.98
C PRO A 211 5.47 -18.32 10.88
N LEU A 212 4.89 -18.30 9.67
CA LEU A 212 5.37 -17.55 8.52
C LEU A 212 5.04 -16.08 8.69
N ARG A 213 6.01 -15.24 8.32
CA ARG A 213 5.97 -13.79 8.43
C ARG A 213 6.03 -13.18 7.03
N PHE A 214 5.07 -12.32 6.70
CA PHE A 214 5.06 -11.58 5.43
C PHE A 214 5.49 -10.15 5.67
N VAL A 215 6.70 -9.82 5.25
CA VAL A 215 7.40 -8.61 5.69
C VAL A 215 7.50 -7.59 4.55
N VAL A 216 7.70 -6.32 4.89
CA VAL A 216 7.73 -5.22 3.92
C VAL A 216 9.09 -5.05 3.24
N ASP A 217 10.19 -5.47 3.90
CA ASP A 217 11.54 -5.19 3.44
C ASP A 217 12.54 -6.33 3.68
N ASP A 218 13.77 -6.10 3.20
CA ASP A 218 14.85 -7.09 3.30
C ASP A 218 15.46 -7.20 4.71
N ILE A 219 15.33 -6.17 5.55
CA ILE A 219 15.90 -6.15 6.90
C ILE A 219 15.15 -7.20 7.74
N ASP A 220 13.82 -7.15 7.72
CA ASP A 220 13.00 -8.18 8.36
C ASP A 220 13.15 -9.56 7.71
N ARG A 221 13.26 -9.59 6.38
CA ARG A 221 13.39 -10.84 5.62
C ARG A 221 14.67 -11.60 5.97
N SER A 222 15.75 -10.87 6.23
CA SER A 222 17.07 -11.42 6.59
C SER A 222 17.32 -11.51 8.09
N HIS A 223 16.33 -11.19 8.93
CA HIS A 223 16.51 -11.19 10.38
C HIS A 223 16.86 -12.60 10.89
N PRO A 224 17.97 -12.79 11.64
CA PRO A 224 18.49 -14.13 11.98
C PRO A 224 17.50 -15.07 12.68
N VAL A 225 16.63 -14.54 13.54
CA VAL A 225 15.64 -15.35 14.29
C VAL A 225 14.44 -15.83 13.46
N ALA A 226 14.30 -15.32 12.23
CA ALA A 226 13.12 -15.57 11.39
C ALA A 226 13.43 -15.80 9.90
N VAL A 227 14.70 -15.83 9.48
CA VAL A 227 15.11 -15.91 8.07
C VAL A 227 14.49 -17.09 7.29
N ASP A 228 14.29 -18.23 7.95
CA ASP A 228 13.71 -19.44 7.33
C ASP A 228 12.17 -19.43 7.28
N ARG A 229 11.54 -18.39 7.83
CA ARG A 229 10.08 -18.26 7.95
C ARG A 229 9.58 -16.85 7.63
N SER A 230 10.42 -15.98 7.07
CA SER A 230 10.05 -14.65 6.59
C SER A 230 10.07 -14.62 5.06
N LEU A 231 9.08 -13.98 4.45
CA LEU A 231 8.99 -13.74 3.01
C LEU A 231 8.57 -12.29 2.78
N ARG A 232 9.13 -11.61 1.79
CA ARG A 232 8.60 -10.30 1.38
C ARG A 232 7.22 -10.46 0.76
N GLY A 233 6.28 -9.64 1.21
CA GLY A 233 4.92 -9.58 0.69
C GLY A 233 4.55 -8.19 0.18
N GLU A 234 3.47 -8.11 -0.58
CA GLU A 234 2.94 -6.84 -1.10
C GLU A 234 1.42 -6.85 -1.03
N VAL A 235 0.82 -5.73 -0.61
CA VAL A 235 -0.65 -5.58 -0.58
C VAL A 235 -1.24 -5.65 -1.98
N GLY A 236 -2.26 -6.50 -2.13
CA GLY A 236 -2.87 -6.87 -3.39
C GLY A 236 -2.21 -8.07 -4.07
N GLY A 237 -1.07 -8.52 -3.56
CA GLY A 237 -0.40 -9.74 -3.97
C GLY A 237 -1.04 -11.01 -3.41
N ALA A 238 -0.26 -12.08 -3.42
CA ALA A 238 -0.67 -13.37 -2.88
C ALA A 238 0.51 -14.16 -2.31
N VAL A 239 0.21 -14.98 -1.31
CA VAL A 239 1.07 -16.04 -0.80
C VAL A 239 0.57 -17.34 -1.40
N VAL A 240 1.48 -18.15 -1.91
CA VAL A 240 1.18 -19.41 -2.59
C VAL A 240 1.98 -20.52 -1.97
N VAL A 241 1.34 -21.65 -1.69
CA VAL A 241 2.01 -22.86 -1.21
C VAL A 241 2.13 -23.85 -2.35
N ARG A 242 3.36 -24.34 -2.56
CA ARG A 242 3.69 -25.36 -3.55
C ARG A 242 3.90 -26.73 -2.91
N ILE A 243 3.47 -27.75 -3.63
CA ILE A 243 3.72 -29.17 -3.34
C ILE A 243 4.28 -29.80 -4.61
N ALA A 244 5.51 -30.31 -4.54
CA ALA A 244 6.23 -30.85 -5.70
C ALA A 244 6.21 -29.89 -6.91
N ASP A 245 6.60 -28.63 -6.66
CA ASP A 245 6.71 -27.52 -7.63
C ASP A 245 5.42 -27.05 -8.31
N LYS A 246 4.26 -27.61 -7.94
CA LYS A 246 2.94 -27.13 -8.39
C LYS A 246 2.28 -26.25 -7.34
N VAL A 247 1.56 -25.22 -7.78
CA VAL A 247 0.70 -24.40 -6.93
C VAL A 247 -0.54 -25.20 -6.53
N HIS A 248 -0.88 -25.19 -5.24
CA HIS A 248 -2.08 -25.91 -4.76
C HIS A 248 -2.96 -25.14 -3.79
N GLN A 249 -2.47 -24.02 -3.23
CA GLN A 249 -3.26 -23.17 -2.37
C GLN A 249 -2.68 -21.76 -2.39
N SER A 250 -3.53 -20.76 -2.50
CA SER A 250 -3.16 -19.36 -2.38
C SER A 250 -3.96 -18.64 -1.28
N LEU A 251 -3.43 -17.49 -0.85
CA LEU A 251 -4.08 -16.56 0.07
C LEU A 251 -3.68 -15.14 -0.32
N ARG A 252 -4.66 -14.24 -0.46
CA ARG A 252 -4.39 -12.83 -0.83
C ARG A 252 -3.72 -12.08 0.30
N VAL A 253 -2.83 -11.15 -0.05
CA VAL A 253 -2.22 -10.23 0.92
C VAL A 253 -2.98 -8.91 0.87
N GLU A 254 -3.52 -8.47 1.99
CA GLU A 254 -4.39 -7.29 2.08
C GLU A 254 -4.15 -6.53 3.41
N GLY A 255 -5.07 -5.63 3.75
CA GLY A 255 -5.06 -4.95 5.05
C GLY A 255 -5.23 -5.90 6.24
N PRO A 256 -4.82 -5.46 7.44
CA PRO A 256 -4.74 -6.31 8.60
C PRO A 256 -6.13 -6.77 9.07
N ARG A 257 -6.14 -7.94 9.71
CA ARG A 257 -7.31 -8.48 10.40
C ARG A 257 -7.56 -7.67 11.68
N LEU A 258 -8.77 -7.15 11.84
CA LEU A 258 -9.22 -6.44 13.05
C LEU A 258 -9.97 -7.38 14.03
N GLY A 259 -10.31 -8.59 13.59
CA GLY A 259 -11.04 -9.60 14.36
C GLY A 259 -11.30 -10.86 13.52
N LYS A 260 -12.23 -11.72 13.96
CA LYS A 260 -12.58 -12.97 13.25
C LYS A 260 -13.21 -12.73 11.87
N ASP A 261 -14.04 -11.71 11.76
CA ASP A 261 -14.88 -11.45 10.56
C ASP A 261 -14.67 -10.05 9.97
N SER A 262 -13.71 -9.28 10.51
CA SER A 262 -13.40 -7.92 10.06
C SER A 262 -11.92 -7.80 9.71
N ALA A 263 -11.66 -7.24 8.54
CA ALA A 263 -10.32 -6.87 8.10
C ALA A 263 -10.40 -5.54 7.38
N LEU A 264 -9.29 -4.80 7.41
CA LEU A 264 -9.21 -3.58 6.64
C LEU A 264 -9.10 -3.92 5.15
N PRO A 265 -9.87 -3.23 4.29
CA PRO A 265 -9.81 -3.46 2.86
C PRO A 265 -8.48 -2.94 2.30
N ARG A 266 -8.11 -3.45 1.12
CA ARG A 266 -7.08 -2.83 0.31
C ARG A 266 -7.55 -1.46 -0.19
N THR A 267 -6.72 -0.44 0.02
CA THR A 267 -6.98 0.92 -0.43
C THR A 267 -5.79 1.51 -1.19
N LYS A 268 -6.07 2.53 -1.98
CA LYS A 268 -5.10 3.28 -2.75
C LYS A 268 -5.14 4.77 -2.41
N ALA A 269 -3.98 5.36 -2.16
CA ALA A 269 -3.81 6.80 -2.07
C ALA A 269 -3.42 7.39 -3.44
N ASN A 270 -3.92 8.59 -3.75
CA ASN A 270 -3.49 9.34 -4.94
C ASN A 270 -2.32 10.25 -4.57
N VAL A 271 -1.09 9.82 -4.88
CA VAL A 271 0.12 10.58 -4.54
C VAL A 271 0.70 11.26 -5.77
N ARG A 272 0.95 12.56 -5.68
CA ARG A 272 1.65 13.36 -6.67
C ARG A 272 2.93 13.92 -6.05
N ALA A 273 4.08 13.64 -6.66
CA ALA A 273 5.37 14.10 -6.17
C ALA A 273 5.99 15.17 -7.08
N LEU A 274 6.52 16.22 -6.47
CA LEU A 274 7.22 17.32 -7.12
C LEU A 274 8.63 17.44 -6.57
N VAL A 275 9.63 17.20 -7.40
CA VAL A 275 11.04 17.41 -7.05
C VAL A 275 11.46 18.79 -7.54
N LEU A 276 11.80 19.68 -6.60
CA LEU A 276 12.17 21.05 -6.91
C LEU A 276 13.61 21.10 -7.43
N ARG A 277 13.86 22.02 -8.36
CA ARG A 277 15.22 22.46 -8.68
C ARG A 277 15.70 23.48 -7.66
N VAL A 278 17.02 23.52 -7.47
CA VAL A 278 17.67 24.50 -6.58
C VAL A 278 17.45 25.94 -7.05
N SER A 279 17.35 26.13 -8.36
CA SER A 279 17.04 27.41 -9.01
C SER A 279 16.31 27.15 -10.33
N PRO A 280 15.64 28.15 -10.93
CA PRO A 280 15.02 28.00 -12.23
C PRO A 280 16.02 27.52 -13.30
N GLY A 281 15.72 26.40 -13.96
CA GLY A 281 16.59 25.74 -14.94
C GLY A 281 17.81 25.03 -14.35
N GLY A 282 17.97 25.02 -13.03
CA GLY A 282 19.10 24.41 -12.33
C GLY A 282 19.00 22.89 -12.15
N ALA A 283 19.89 22.33 -11.33
CA ALA A 283 19.84 20.92 -10.97
C ALA A 283 18.64 20.61 -10.05
N PRO A 284 18.03 19.41 -10.14
CA PRO A 284 17.03 18.96 -9.17
C PRO A 284 17.66 18.79 -7.77
N ALA A 285 16.84 18.90 -6.72
CA ALA A 285 17.23 18.76 -5.33
C ALA A 285 17.90 17.41 -5.01
N ILE A 286 17.58 16.37 -5.80
CA ILE A 286 18.05 14.99 -5.66
C ILE A 286 18.38 14.38 -7.02
N GLY A 287 19.14 13.28 -7.03
CA GLY A 287 19.34 12.45 -8.22
C GLY A 287 20.26 13.02 -9.30
N GLY A 288 20.76 14.25 -9.14
CA GLY A 288 21.77 14.90 -10.00
C GLY A 288 21.25 15.39 -11.37
N ASN A 289 20.25 14.71 -11.94
CA ASN A 289 19.51 15.11 -13.14
C ASN A 289 18.05 14.66 -13.03
N ASP A 290 17.20 15.08 -13.98
CA ASP A 290 15.76 14.84 -13.89
C ASP A 290 15.38 13.36 -13.84
N ALA A 291 16.03 12.53 -14.66
CA ALA A 291 15.77 11.09 -14.68
C ALA A 291 16.18 10.42 -13.36
N GLY A 292 17.33 10.81 -12.80
CA GLY A 292 17.81 10.35 -11.50
C GLY A 292 16.91 10.82 -10.36
N ALA A 293 16.40 12.05 -10.43
CA ALA A 293 15.45 12.60 -9.46
C ALA A 293 14.14 11.79 -9.43
N VAL A 294 13.57 11.52 -10.62
CA VAL A 294 12.36 10.70 -10.76
C VAL A 294 12.60 9.28 -10.27
N ALA A 295 13.73 8.66 -10.62
CA ALA A 295 14.06 7.30 -10.17
C ALA A 295 14.21 7.21 -8.64
N LEU A 296 14.88 8.19 -8.02
CA LEU A 296 15.07 8.23 -6.57
C LEU A 296 13.72 8.45 -5.85
N MET A 297 12.92 9.42 -6.31
CA MET A 297 11.61 9.68 -5.72
C MET A 297 10.67 8.48 -5.86
N ARG A 298 10.70 7.78 -7.01
CA ARG A 298 9.93 6.55 -7.22
C ARG A 298 10.33 5.45 -6.24
N SER A 299 11.63 5.29 -5.99
CA SER A 299 12.12 4.33 -5.00
C SER A 299 11.66 4.68 -3.58
N GLU A 300 11.64 5.97 -3.22
CA GLU A 300 11.16 6.40 -1.91
C GLU A 300 9.65 6.18 -1.75
N LEU A 301 8.85 6.53 -2.76
CA LEU A 301 7.41 6.28 -2.76
C LEU A 301 7.09 4.77 -2.67
N ALA A 302 7.89 3.93 -3.33
CA ALA A 302 7.76 2.48 -3.21
C ALA A 302 8.06 2.00 -1.78
N LEU A 303 9.09 2.54 -1.13
CA LEU A 303 9.42 2.24 0.26
C LEU A 303 8.30 2.68 1.21
N ALA A 304 7.81 3.91 1.07
CA ALA A 304 6.69 4.41 1.87
C ALA A 304 5.41 3.61 1.62
N SER A 305 5.11 3.25 0.37
CA SER A 305 3.96 2.39 0.04
C SER A 305 4.10 0.99 0.64
N ALA A 306 5.31 0.43 0.74
CA ALA A 306 5.53 -0.87 1.36
C ALA A 306 5.27 -0.80 2.88
N THR A 307 5.76 0.25 3.56
CA THR A 307 5.51 0.49 4.98
C THR A 307 4.01 0.64 5.26
N TRP A 308 3.31 1.50 4.52
CA TRP A 308 1.86 1.70 4.64
C TRP A 308 1.03 0.47 4.21
N GLY A 309 1.65 -0.46 3.49
CA GLY A 309 1.08 -1.76 3.19
C GLY A 309 0.69 -2.56 4.45
N GLN A 310 1.35 -2.32 5.59
CA GLN A 310 0.95 -2.88 6.89
C GLN A 310 -0.51 -2.56 7.26
N CYS A 311 -1.07 -1.48 6.72
CA CYS A 311 -2.46 -1.07 6.90
C CYS A 311 -3.36 -1.36 5.70
N GLY A 312 -2.87 -2.08 4.68
CA GLY A 312 -3.60 -2.31 3.43
C GLY A 312 -3.61 -1.11 2.49
N VAL A 313 -2.78 -0.09 2.74
CA VAL A 313 -2.67 1.12 1.93
C VAL A 313 -1.56 0.96 0.90
N SER A 314 -1.80 1.37 -0.33
CA SER A 314 -0.76 1.43 -1.37
C SER A 314 -0.88 2.70 -2.21
N PHE A 315 0.19 3.10 -2.88
CA PHE A 315 0.21 4.28 -3.76
C PHE A 315 -0.02 3.90 -5.23
N GLY A 316 -0.28 2.63 -5.52
CA GLY A 316 -0.41 2.13 -6.89
C GLY A 316 0.87 1.49 -7.41
N ARG A 317 0.90 1.23 -8.72
CA ARG A 317 2.11 0.72 -9.37
C ARG A 317 3.16 1.82 -9.44
N SER A 318 4.40 1.50 -9.11
CA SER A 318 5.50 2.47 -9.07
C SER A 318 5.79 3.15 -10.42
N ASP A 319 5.52 2.45 -11.53
CA ASP A 319 5.64 2.95 -12.90
C ASP A 319 4.54 3.95 -13.29
N SER A 320 3.44 4.00 -12.53
CA SER A 320 2.27 4.86 -12.76
C SER A 320 2.20 6.09 -11.85
N LEU A 321 3.18 6.27 -10.95
CA LEU A 321 3.21 7.42 -10.03
C LEU A 321 3.46 8.73 -10.77
N ASP A 322 2.69 9.77 -10.46
CA ASP A 322 2.89 11.13 -11.00
C ASP A 322 4.06 11.80 -10.27
N ILE A 323 5.23 11.83 -10.93
CA ILE A 323 6.45 12.44 -10.41
C ILE A 323 6.94 13.46 -11.42
N LYS A 324 7.07 14.72 -11.00
CA LYS A 324 7.49 15.83 -11.84
C LYS A 324 8.71 16.52 -11.24
N VAL A 325 9.66 16.90 -12.10
CA VAL A 325 10.74 17.82 -11.73
C VAL A 325 10.32 19.21 -12.14
N VAL A 326 10.34 20.16 -11.20
CA VAL A 326 9.79 21.51 -11.41
C VAL A 326 10.75 22.59 -10.95
N ASP A 327 10.67 23.76 -11.59
CA ASP A 327 11.37 24.96 -11.14
C ASP A 327 10.69 25.53 -9.88
N PRO A 328 11.42 26.21 -8.98
CA PRO A 328 10.79 27.02 -7.94
C PRO A 328 9.93 28.11 -8.61
N PRO A 329 8.74 28.41 -8.06
CA PRO A 329 7.81 29.33 -8.70
C PRO A 329 8.30 30.78 -8.62
N PRO A 330 7.88 31.65 -9.56
CA PRO A 330 8.10 33.08 -9.43
C PRO A 330 7.30 33.67 -8.26
N SER A 331 7.58 34.93 -7.92
CA SER A 331 6.88 35.69 -6.89
C SER A 331 5.46 36.07 -7.29
N HIS A 332 4.53 35.12 -7.23
CA HIS A 332 3.17 35.26 -7.76
C HIS A 332 2.09 35.52 -6.70
N LEU A 333 2.49 35.53 -5.43
CA LEU A 333 1.60 35.58 -4.27
C LEU A 333 1.85 36.87 -3.47
N VAL A 334 0.78 37.54 -3.05
CA VAL A 334 0.84 38.66 -2.10
C VAL A 334 0.08 38.28 -0.83
N ALA A 335 0.75 38.32 0.31
CA ALA A 335 0.17 38.03 1.62
C ALA A 335 -0.17 39.33 2.36
N PHE A 336 -1.41 39.45 2.81
CA PHE A 336 -1.90 40.55 3.64
C PHE A 336 -2.03 40.08 5.08
N GLY A 337 -1.44 40.82 6.02
CA GLY A 337 -1.40 40.45 7.44
C GLY A 337 -0.43 39.30 7.75
N ASN A 338 0.67 39.17 7.01
CA ASN A 338 1.60 38.03 7.04
C ASN A 338 2.36 37.83 8.38
N ASP A 339 2.14 38.67 9.38
CA ASP A 339 2.69 38.58 10.72
C ASP A 339 1.59 38.23 11.73
N LEU A 340 1.05 39.23 12.41
CA LEU A 340 0.06 39.15 13.46
C LEU A 340 -1.36 39.38 12.91
N GLY A 341 -1.54 39.61 11.61
CA GLY A 341 -2.84 39.91 11.02
C GLY A 341 -3.48 41.16 11.63
N LEU A 342 -2.69 42.20 11.89
CA LEU A 342 -3.19 43.47 12.42
C LEU A 342 -4.01 44.22 11.37
N PRO A 343 -5.05 44.97 11.77
CA PRO A 343 -5.76 45.86 10.85
C PRO A 343 -4.86 47.02 10.40
N ALA A 344 -5.18 47.62 9.26
CA ALA A 344 -4.39 48.70 8.68
C ALA A 344 -4.52 50.02 9.45
N THR A 345 -3.45 50.82 9.45
CA THR A 345 -3.45 52.23 9.89
C THR A 345 -4.00 53.18 8.83
N GLY A 346 -4.00 52.74 7.59
CA GLY A 346 -4.45 53.49 6.41
C GLY A 346 -3.26 54.04 5.63
N GLY A 347 -3.36 54.07 4.30
CA GLY A 347 -2.26 54.48 3.45
C GLY A 347 -2.41 54.02 2.01
N GLU A 348 -1.29 53.85 1.32
CA GLU A 348 -1.24 53.32 -0.05
C GLU A 348 -0.24 52.19 -0.17
N LEU A 349 -0.62 51.19 -0.98
CA LEU A 349 0.22 50.07 -1.40
C LEU A 349 0.37 50.13 -2.91
N ALA A 350 1.59 49.97 -3.41
CA ALA A 350 1.86 49.93 -4.84
C ALA A 350 2.64 48.66 -5.21
N PHE A 351 2.22 48.04 -6.31
CA PHE A 351 2.78 46.81 -6.85
C PHE A 351 3.00 46.93 -8.36
N ARG A 352 3.84 46.03 -8.89
CA ARG A 352 3.89 45.69 -10.31
C ARG A 352 3.50 44.24 -10.50
N ILE A 353 2.59 43.97 -11.42
CA ILE A 353 2.19 42.62 -11.83
C ILE A 353 2.54 42.45 -13.30
N ASP A 354 3.49 41.58 -13.62
CA ASP A 354 4.13 41.47 -14.94
C ASP A 354 4.51 42.85 -15.52
N GLY A 355 5.10 43.71 -14.67
CA GLY A 355 5.49 45.07 -15.01
C GLY A 355 4.36 46.11 -15.02
N ARG A 356 3.08 45.70 -14.94
CA ARG A 356 1.93 46.62 -14.89
C ARG A 356 1.72 47.16 -13.47
N ALA A 357 1.70 48.47 -13.33
CA ALA A 357 1.45 49.13 -12.05
C ALA A 357 0.02 48.88 -11.55
N VAL A 358 -0.10 48.52 -10.27
CA VAL A 358 -1.35 48.37 -9.53
C VAL A 358 -1.18 49.06 -8.18
N SER A 359 -2.00 50.08 -7.92
CA SER A 359 -1.99 50.81 -6.64
C SER A 359 -3.32 50.65 -5.93
N LEU A 360 -3.27 50.49 -4.61
CA LEU A 360 -4.40 50.29 -3.73
C LEU A 360 -4.35 51.32 -2.60
N HIS A 361 -5.44 52.06 -2.42
CA HIS A 361 -5.66 52.84 -1.21
C HIS A 361 -6.19 51.91 -0.12
N VAL A 362 -5.59 51.96 1.07
CA VAL A 362 -5.95 51.13 2.21
C VAL A 362 -6.67 52.01 3.24
N ALA A 363 -7.91 51.67 3.57
CA ALA A 363 -8.66 52.37 4.60
C ALA A 363 -8.14 52.03 6.01
N ALA A 364 -8.14 53.03 6.89
CA ALA A 364 -7.83 52.81 8.31
C ALA A 364 -8.80 51.79 8.92
N ARG A 365 -8.27 50.90 9.75
CA ARG A 365 -8.96 49.76 10.41
C ARG A 365 -9.43 48.66 9.46
N ALA A 366 -9.10 48.70 8.17
CA ALA A 366 -9.39 47.60 7.26
C ALA A 366 -8.68 46.31 7.72
N THR A 367 -9.39 45.18 7.70
CA THR A 367 -8.82 43.87 8.04
C THR A 367 -8.02 43.30 6.87
N PRO A 368 -7.12 42.32 7.10
CA PRO A 368 -6.39 41.66 6.01
C PRO A 368 -7.30 41.14 4.88
N ASP A 369 -8.45 40.55 5.20
CA ASP A 369 -9.42 40.05 4.20
C ASP A 369 -10.01 41.17 3.33
N VAL A 370 -10.37 42.32 3.93
CA VAL A 370 -10.91 43.45 3.17
C VAL A 370 -9.88 43.96 2.18
N VAL A 371 -8.65 44.20 2.63
CA VAL A 371 -7.57 44.72 1.79
C VAL A 371 -7.19 43.72 0.68
N ALA A 372 -7.14 42.43 1.00
CA ALA A 372 -6.88 41.37 0.02
C ALA A 372 -7.95 41.31 -1.07
N ARG A 373 -9.25 41.44 -0.73
CA ARG A 373 -10.35 41.49 -1.69
C ARG A 373 -10.25 42.70 -2.62
N GLU A 374 -9.91 43.86 -2.08
CA GLU A 374 -9.72 45.08 -2.87
C GLU A 374 -8.55 44.94 -3.84
N PHE A 375 -7.41 44.42 -3.37
CA PHE A 375 -6.26 44.11 -4.24
C PHE A 375 -6.64 43.12 -5.35
N ALA A 376 -7.34 42.03 -5.01
CA ALA A 376 -7.78 41.03 -5.98
C ALA A 376 -8.70 41.62 -7.05
N ALA A 377 -9.62 42.50 -6.67
CA ALA A 377 -10.51 43.20 -7.62
C ALA A 377 -9.71 44.12 -8.56
N LEU A 378 -8.72 44.85 -8.04
CA LEU A 378 -7.84 45.72 -8.84
C LEU A 378 -6.97 44.93 -9.81
N ALA A 379 -6.34 43.85 -9.35
CA ALA A 379 -5.56 42.95 -10.21
C ALA A 379 -6.44 42.29 -11.29
N THR A 380 -7.67 41.90 -10.95
CA THR A 380 -8.64 41.37 -11.92
C THR A 380 -9.01 42.41 -12.97
N LYS A 381 -9.26 43.66 -12.57
CA LYS A 381 -9.49 44.79 -13.49
C LYS A 381 -8.27 45.09 -14.35
N ALA A 382 -7.07 44.87 -13.83
CA ALA A 382 -5.81 44.94 -14.57
C ALA A 382 -5.56 43.73 -15.49
N GLY A 383 -6.51 42.79 -15.59
CA GLY A 383 -6.52 41.71 -16.57
C GLY A 383 -6.00 40.38 -16.06
N PHE A 384 -5.65 40.26 -14.78
CA PHE A 384 -5.16 39.02 -14.16
C PHE A 384 -6.32 38.16 -13.62
N LYS A 385 -6.03 36.89 -13.34
CA LYS A 385 -6.90 36.00 -12.55
C LYS A 385 -6.34 35.95 -11.14
N THR A 386 -7.18 36.20 -10.14
CA THR A 386 -6.78 36.14 -8.73
C THR A 386 -7.55 35.09 -7.97
N THR A 387 -6.88 34.42 -7.05
CA THR A 387 -7.49 33.51 -6.07
C THR A 387 -7.17 34.02 -4.66
N LEU A 388 -8.21 34.19 -3.84
CA LEU A 388 -8.06 34.51 -2.42
C LEU A 388 -7.93 33.21 -1.64
N SER A 389 -6.98 33.18 -0.71
CA SER A 389 -6.70 32.02 0.14
C SER A 389 -6.46 32.49 1.58
N PRO A 390 -7.53 32.53 2.40
CA PRO A 390 -7.41 32.85 3.82
C PRO A 390 -6.64 31.77 4.57
N ASN A 391 -5.73 32.15 5.46
CA ASN A 391 -4.92 31.25 6.26
C ASN A 391 -5.43 31.19 7.71
N ALA A 392 -5.07 30.12 8.42
CA ALA A 392 -5.30 30.04 9.84
C ALA A 392 -4.56 31.18 10.59
N ARG A 393 -5.07 31.51 11.77
CA ARG A 393 -4.43 32.47 12.67
C ARG A 393 -3.25 31.79 13.35
N ILE A 394 -2.06 32.37 13.22
CA ILE A 394 -0.89 31.92 13.98
C ILE A 394 -1.09 32.14 15.49
N GLY A 395 -0.34 31.44 16.34
CA GLY A 395 -0.47 31.48 17.81
C GLY A 395 -0.59 32.90 18.40
N PRO A 396 0.33 33.84 18.09
CA PRO A 396 0.29 35.20 18.62
C PRO A 396 -0.55 36.17 17.78
N GLY A 397 -1.22 35.70 16.72
CA GLY A 397 -1.92 36.55 15.76
C GLY A 397 -3.21 37.15 16.29
N ALA A 398 -3.49 38.40 15.92
CA ALA A 398 -4.78 39.05 16.09
C ALA A 398 -5.83 38.51 15.09
N SER A 399 -5.43 38.24 13.84
CA SER A 399 -6.27 37.59 12.82
C SER A 399 -5.45 36.74 11.85
N GLY A 400 -6.13 35.96 11.01
CA GLY A 400 -5.47 35.18 9.95
C GLY A 400 -5.01 36.06 8.79
N SER A 401 -3.89 35.69 8.17
CA SER A 401 -3.44 36.34 6.94
C SER A 401 -4.30 35.90 5.74
N VAL A 402 -4.28 36.69 4.68
CA VAL A 402 -4.95 36.32 3.41
C VAL A 402 -3.96 36.44 2.28
N ASP A 403 -3.76 35.34 1.56
CA ASP A 403 -2.93 35.33 0.36
C ASP A 403 -3.77 35.60 -0.88
N VAL A 404 -3.21 36.38 -1.80
CA VAL A 404 -3.75 36.62 -3.14
C VAL A 404 -2.79 36.06 -4.16
N LEU A 405 -3.17 34.94 -4.77
CA LEU A 405 -2.42 34.32 -5.85
C LEU A 405 -2.78 35.02 -7.15
N VAL A 406 -1.78 35.38 -7.95
CA VAL A 406 -1.97 36.11 -9.20
C VAL A 406 -1.51 35.27 -10.39
N ARG A 407 -2.41 35.04 -11.34
CA ARG A 407 -2.16 34.32 -12.59
C ARG A 407 -2.51 35.20 -13.78
N ARG A 408 -1.83 34.96 -14.89
CA ARG A 408 -2.25 35.44 -16.22
C ARG A 408 -3.56 34.77 -16.60
N ARG A 409 -4.30 35.34 -17.57
CA ARG A 409 -5.53 34.72 -18.10
C ARG A 409 -5.29 33.32 -18.69
N SER A 410 -4.08 33.05 -19.15
CA SER A 410 -3.66 31.73 -19.62
C SER A 410 -3.52 30.68 -18.51
N GLY A 411 -3.60 31.06 -17.23
CA GLY A 411 -3.38 30.18 -16.08
C GLY A 411 -1.94 30.13 -15.57
N VAL A 412 -0.98 30.67 -16.32
CA VAL A 412 0.43 30.79 -15.93
C VAL A 412 0.58 31.76 -14.75
N LEU A 413 1.47 31.47 -13.80
CA LEU A 413 1.79 32.35 -12.69
C LEU A 413 2.32 33.71 -13.19
N ALA A 414 1.83 34.80 -12.60
CA ALA A 414 2.33 36.14 -12.88
C ALA A 414 3.51 36.48 -11.95
N ILE A 415 4.37 37.43 -12.35
CA ILE A 415 5.40 37.97 -11.46
C ILE A 415 4.83 39.21 -10.75
N VAL A 416 4.87 39.22 -9.43
CA VAL A 416 4.45 40.33 -8.58
C VAL A 416 5.67 40.91 -7.86
N GLU A 417 5.73 42.24 -7.78
CA GLU A 417 6.74 43.00 -7.08
C GLU A 417 6.07 44.09 -6.24
N ALA A 418 6.47 44.25 -4.98
CA ALA A 418 6.09 45.42 -4.19
C ALA A 418 7.01 46.59 -4.54
N THR A 419 6.44 47.76 -4.83
CA THR A 419 7.21 48.96 -5.20
C THR A 419 7.27 49.98 -4.08
N SER A 420 6.17 50.18 -3.34
CA SER A 420 6.13 51.09 -2.19
C SER A 420 4.96 50.77 -1.27
N SER A 421 5.12 51.04 0.02
CA SER A 421 4.06 51.02 1.02
C SER A 421 4.19 52.24 1.92
N THR A 422 3.10 52.97 2.15
CA THR A 422 3.00 53.92 3.27
C THR A 422 2.24 53.35 4.45
N GLU A 423 1.77 52.10 4.35
CA GLU A 423 1.03 51.42 5.40
C GLU A 423 2.00 50.77 6.40
N SER A 424 1.74 50.98 7.69
CA SER A 424 2.70 50.70 8.77
C SER A 424 2.31 49.57 9.72
N SER A 425 1.02 49.22 9.84
CA SER A 425 0.56 48.17 10.76
C SER A 425 0.15 46.89 10.05
N LEU A 426 -0.51 46.97 8.90
CA LEU A 426 -0.85 45.78 8.11
C LEU A 426 0.40 45.31 7.36
N ALA A 427 1.00 44.19 7.80
CA ALA A 427 2.12 43.61 7.09
C ALA A 427 1.70 43.03 5.74
N VAL A 428 2.10 43.69 4.65
CA VAL A 428 1.89 43.21 3.28
C VAL A 428 3.22 42.79 2.67
N ARG A 429 3.31 41.53 2.23
CA ARG A 429 4.53 40.94 1.70
C ARG A 429 4.28 40.20 0.40
N VAL A 430 5.23 40.29 -0.52
CA VAL A 430 5.24 39.46 -1.71
C VAL A 430 5.98 38.17 -1.40
N GLY A 431 5.32 37.05 -1.64
CA GLY A 431 5.89 35.72 -1.50
C GLY A 431 7.02 35.47 -2.49
N ARG A 432 8.12 34.89 -2.00
CA ARG A 432 9.29 34.51 -2.79
C ARG A 432 9.78 33.15 -2.30
N VAL A 433 10.24 32.32 -3.23
CA VAL A 433 10.88 31.04 -2.94
C VAL A 433 12.36 31.18 -3.32
N ASP A 434 13.23 31.17 -2.31
CA ASP A 434 14.68 31.25 -2.43
C ASP A 434 15.30 30.07 -1.70
N LEU A 435 15.72 29.06 -2.46
CA LEU A 435 16.25 27.81 -1.90
C LEU A 435 17.77 27.87 -1.67
N SER A 436 18.37 29.07 -1.70
CA SER A 436 19.83 29.23 -1.55
C SER A 436 20.33 28.97 -0.13
N ASP A 437 19.54 29.30 0.89
CA ASP A 437 19.76 28.98 2.31
C ASP A 437 18.83 27.88 2.84
N GLY A 438 17.96 27.34 1.98
CA GLY A 438 16.98 26.31 2.29
C GLY A 438 15.57 26.87 2.41
N LEU A 439 14.55 26.01 2.36
CA LEU A 439 13.16 26.44 2.51
C LEU A 439 12.91 26.90 3.94
N GLN A 440 12.38 28.11 4.14
CA GLN A 440 11.88 28.54 5.44
C GLN A 440 10.72 27.67 5.87
N HIS A 441 10.91 26.93 6.96
CA HIS A 441 9.91 26.03 7.51
C HIS A 441 9.16 26.65 8.68
N PHE A 442 7.94 26.21 8.93
CA PHE A 442 7.18 26.65 10.09
C PHE A 442 7.80 26.12 11.41
N GLY A 443 7.47 26.80 12.49
CA GLY A 443 7.66 26.31 13.86
C GLY A 443 6.32 26.13 14.57
N ASP A 444 6.37 25.95 15.89
CA ASP A 444 5.17 25.65 16.69
C ASP A 444 4.11 26.75 16.64
N MET A 445 4.53 28.00 16.43
CA MET A 445 3.64 29.17 16.48
C MET A 445 2.89 29.41 15.18
N ASP A 446 3.39 28.92 14.06
CA ASP A 446 2.85 29.17 12.71
C ASP A 446 2.59 27.89 11.90
N SER A 447 2.73 26.70 12.49
CA SER A 447 2.42 25.41 11.86
C SER A 447 1.05 25.34 11.19
N MET A 448 0.02 25.90 11.82
CA MET A 448 -1.33 25.94 11.24
C MET A 448 -1.45 26.86 10.02
N ALA A 449 -0.54 27.81 9.83
CA ALA A 449 -0.57 28.73 8.70
C ALA A 449 0.49 28.38 7.63
N GLY A 450 1.63 27.83 8.04
CA GLY A 450 2.84 27.75 7.24
C GLY A 450 3.52 29.12 7.08
N THR A 451 4.79 29.12 6.72
CA THR A 451 5.56 30.31 6.37
C THR A 451 5.06 30.92 5.05
N LEU A 452 5.40 32.18 4.81
CA LEU A 452 5.08 32.81 3.53
C LEU A 452 5.74 32.08 2.34
N GLU A 453 6.94 31.58 2.56
CA GLU A 453 7.70 30.90 1.52
C GLU A 453 7.07 29.54 1.16
N GLU A 454 6.71 28.72 2.16
CA GLU A 454 5.97 27.47 1.96
C GLU A 454 4.66 27.72 1.22
N ARG A 455 3.85 28.69 1.68
CA ARG A 455 2.58 29.03 1.02
C ARG A 455 2.78 29.48 -0.41
N THR A 456 3.88 30.19 -0.70
CA THR A 456 4.24 30.58 -2.07
C THR A 456 4.61 29.36 -2.90
N LEU A 457 5.41 28.44 -2.36
CA LEU A 457 5.80 27.23 -3.05
C LEU A 457 4.60 26.33 -3.35
N LEU A 458 3.85 25.95 -2.31
CA LEU A 458 2.82 24.92 -2.40
C LEU A 458 1.63 25.37 -3.25
N LYS A 459 1.14 26.60 -3.04
CA LYS A 459 -0.01 27.12 -3.78
C LYS A 459 0.27 27.39 -5.26
N ALA A 460 1.55 27.39 -5.67
CA ALA A 460 1.92 27.44 -7.08
C ALA A 460 1.46 26.18 -7.84
N PHE A 461 1.52 25.04 -7.15
CA PHE A 461 1.39 23.71 -7.73
C PHE A 461 0.11 22.96 -7.35
N ASP A 462 -0.67 23.48 -6.39
CA ASP A 462 -1.99 23.00 -5.99
C ASP A 462 -2.87 22.66 -7.21
N ASP A 463 -3.33 21.42 -7.27
CA ASP A 463 -4.23 20.91 -8.32
C ASP A 463 -5.72 21.18 -8.02
N GLY A 464 -6.04 21.65 -6.81
CA GLY A 464 -7.38 21.90 -6.32
C GLY A 464 -8.17 20.65 -5.95
N ASP A 465 -7.60 19.45 -6.04
CA ASP A 465 -8.22 18.20 -5.63
C ASP A 465 -7.85 17.89 -4.17
N PRO A 466 -8.79 18.04 -3.21
CA PRO A 466 -8.50 17.75 -1.81
C PRO A 466 -8.21 16.28 -1.54
N SER A 467 -8.46 15.36 -2.50
CA SER A 467 -8.15 13.93 -2.37
C SER A 467 -6.74 13.56 -2.84
N THR A 468 -5.94 14.51 -3.33
CA THR A 468 -4.54 14.30 -3.68
C THR A 468 -3.64 14.50 -2.46
N LEU A 469 -2.68 13.59 -2.28
CA LEU A 469 -1.53 13.76 -1.40
C LEU A 469 -0.37 14.35 -2.21
N GLU A 470 0.03 15.58 -1.91
CA GLU A 470 1.15 16.21 -2.58
C GLU A 470 2.45 16.03 -1.78
N VAL A 471 3.50 15.59 -2.46
CA VAL A 471 4.83 15.38 -1.85
C VAL A 471 5.82 16.29 -2.56
N PHE A 472 6.44 17.20 -1.82
CA PHE A 472 7.46 18.10 -2.32
C PHE A 472 8.84 17.67 -1.84
N VAL A 473 9.83 17.70 -2.73
CA VAL A 473 11.24 17.50 -2.35
C VAL A 473 12.01 18.77 -2.60
N VAL A 474 12.52 19.38 -1.53
CA VAL A 474 13.36 20.58 -1.56
C VAL A 474 14.83 20.25 -1.30
N PRO A 475 15.77 21.15 -1.64
CA PRO A 475 17.20 20.89 -1.42
C PRO A 475 17.58 20.74 0.06
N ALA A 476 17.02 21.57 0.93
CA ALA A 476 17.25 21.62 2.36
C ALA A 476 16.14 22.47 3.00
N PHE A 477 15.87 22.25 4.29
CA PHE A 477 15.21 23.24 5.13
C PHE A 477 16.21 24.27 5.66
N ALA A 478 15.77 25.52 5.80
CA ALA A 478 16.58 26.57 6.39
C ALA A 478 16.95 26.27 7.85
N SER A 479 18.06 26.80 8.35
CA SER A 479 18.55 26.63 9.74
C SER A 479 18.93 25.20 10.18
N GLY A 480 18.66 24.16 9.37
CA GLY A 480 19.05 22.77 9.61
C GLY A 480 18.22 22.04 10.67
N GLY A 481 18.37 20.70 10.73
CA GLY A 481 17.72 19.85 11.75
C GLY A 481 16.36 19.26 11.34
N ARG A 482 15.56 20.00 10.56
CA ARG A 482 14.33 19.49 9.94
C ARG A 482 14.66 18.68 8.67
N ILE A 483 14.01 17.54 8.48
CA ILE A 483 14.19 16.68 7.28
C ILE A 483 12.87 16.29 6.59
N GLY A 484 11.75 16.53 7.26
CA GLY A 484 10.40 16.33 6.77
C GLY A 484 9.41 17.19 7.56
N GLU A 485 8.31 17.57 6.91
CA GLU A 485 7.17 18.23 7.54
C GLU A 485 5.87 17.93 6.78
N SER A 486 4.74 18.13 7.45
CA SER A 486 3.42 17.80 6.94
C SER A 486 2.38 18.87 7.27
N PHE A 487 1.49 19.12 6.32
CA PHE A 487 0.29 19.94 6.51
C PHE A 487 -0.95 19.03 6.57
N ILE A 488 -1.62 19.00 7.72
CA ILE A 488 -2.75 18.09 7.98
C ILE A 488 -4.10 18.81 7.86
N ALA A 489 -5.18 18.04 7.70
CA ALA A 489 -6.49 18.61 7.48
C ALA A 489 -7.07 19.33 8.72
N SER A 490 -6.71 18.89 9.93
CA SER A 490 -7.22 19.46 11.19
C SER A 490 -6.72 20.86 11.51
N ASP A 491 -5.63 21.30 10.87
CA ASP A 491 -5.00 22.59 11.19
C ASP A 491 -5.80 23.80 10.67
N LEU A 492 -6.87 23.54 9.91
CA LEU A 492 -7.69 24.56 9.24
C LEU A 492 -6.84 25.48 8.34
N SER A 493 -5.65 25.01 7.96
CA SER A 493 -4.73 25.69 7.06
C SER A 493 -5.33 25.76 5.66
N SER A 494 -4.88 26.75 4.90
CA SER A 494 -5.17 26.84 3.47
C SER A 494 -4.40 25.80 2.65
N ILE A 495 -3.35 25.23 3.24
CA ILE A 495 -2.57 24.10 2.73
C ILE A 495 -3.00 22.86 3.52
N ARG A 496 -3.22 21.74 2.84
CA ARG A 496 -3.55 20.47 3.49
C ARG A 496 -3.14 19.32 2.61
N ASN A 497 -2.91 18.17 3.24
CA ASN A 497 -2.57 16.93 2.56
C ASN A 497 -1.24 17.03 1.79
N VAL A 498 -0.31 17.80 2.36
CA VAL A 498 1.01 18.06 1.77
C VAL A 498 2.08 17.52 2.70
N VAL A 499 3.11 16.93 2.12
CA VAL A 499 4.38 16.57 2.76
C VAL A 499 5.50 17.32 2.05
N ILE A 500 6.42 17.93 2.80
CA ILE A 500 7.68 18.44 2.27
C ILE A 500 8.83 17.63 2.88
N LEU A 501 9.75 17.18 2.04
CA LEU A 501 10.96 16.48 2.43
C LEU A 501 12.18 17.24 1.92
N ASP A 502 13.27 17.13 2.65
CA ASP A 502 14.56 17.55 2.15
C ASP A 502 15.41 16.37 1.67
N ARG A 503 16.60 16.68 1.12
CA ARG A 503 17.54 15.66 0.67
C ARG A 503 18.04 14.74 1.79
N ALA A 504 18.08 15.21 3.04
CA ALA A 504 18.60 14.44 4.17
C ALA A 504 17.60 13.37 4.59
N GLY A 505 16.30 13.69 4.63
CA GLY A 505 15.23 12.70 4.85
C GLY A 505 15.29 11.56 3.82
N LEU A 506 15.46 11.92 2.54
CA LEU A 506 15.60 10.93 1.47
C LEU A 506 16.92 10.16 1.49
N ARG A 507 17.98 10.69 2.12
CA ARG A 507 19.26 9.97 2.27
C ARG A 507 19.19 8.94 3.39
N ALA A 508 18.45 9.25 4.46
CA ALA A 508 18.24 8.33 5.58
C ALA A 508 17.50 7.05 5.12
N ARG A 509 16.54 7.17 4.19
CA ARG A 509 15.79 6.03 3.63
C ARG A 509 15.26 5.13 4.74
N ARG A 510 15.68 3.87 4.79
CA ARG A 510 15.22 2.85 5.74
C ARG A 510 15.57 3.18 7.20
N SER A 511 16.54 4.05 7.48
CA SER A 511 16.88 4.40 8.87
C SER A 511 15.88 5.35 9.53
N SER A 512 15.23 6.23 8.76
CA SER A 512 14.26 7.22 9.29
C SER A 512 12.85 7.02 8.74
N LEU A 513 12.70 6.46 7.53
CA LEU A 513 11.42 6.33 6.82
C LEU A 513 10.62 7.65 6.79
N THR A 514 11.33 8.77 6.62
CA THR A 514 10.79 10.13 6.73
C THR A 514 9.54 10.32 5.87
N LEU A 515 9.54 9.91 4.60
CA LEU A 515 8.34 10.05 3.76
C LEU A 515 7.14 9.30 4.33
N ALA A 516 7.36 8.06 4.80
CA ALA A 516 6.27 7.25 5.34
C ALA A 516 5.73 7.85 6.65
N HIS A 517 6.62 8.41 7.47
CA HIS A 517 6.29 9.11 8.71
C HIS A 517 5.46 10.37 8.46
N GLU A 518 5.93 11.25 7.56
CA GLU A 518 5.21 12.49 7.22
C GLU A 518 3.84 12.20 6.60
N LEU A 519 3.75 11.20 5.71
CA LEU A 519 2.46 10.73 5.21
C LEU A 519 1.55 10.22 6.34
N GLY A 520 2.11 9.77 7.47
CA GLY A 520 1.35 9.39 8.64
C GLY A 520 0.70 10.54 9.37
N HIS A 521 1.34 11.71 9.50
CA HIS A 521 0.66 12.89 10.02
C HIS A 521 -0.58 13.22 9.21
N VAL A 522 -0.47 13.14 7.87
CA VAL A 522 -1.59 13.40 6.95
C VAL A 522 -2.66 12.30 7.03
N LEU A 523 -2.29 11.04 6.85
CA LEU A 523 -3.24 9.91 6.79
C LEU A 523 -3.95 9.65 8.12
N LEU A 524 -3.26 9.88 9.23
CA LEU A 524 -3.82 9.75 10.58
C LEU A 524 -4.49 11.04 11.05
N ASN A 525 -4.33 12.16 10.32
CA ASN A 525 -4.78 13.49 10.72
C ASN A 525 -4.38 13.76 12.18
N MET A 526 -3.09 13.60 12.47
CA MET A 526 -2.52 13.62 13.81
C MET A 526 -1.43 14.69 13.90
N PRO A 527 -1.62 15.75 14.69
CA PRO A 527 -0.55 16.68 15.00
C PRO A 527 0.41 16.06 16.02
N GLY A 528 1.71 16.32 15.84
CA GLY A 528 2.78 15.86 16.75
C GLY A 528 3.01 14.34 16.73
N HIS A 529 3.84 13.87 17.65
CA HIS A 529 4.26 12.48 17.73
C HIS A 529 3.75 11.80 19.02
N PRO A 530 3.48 10.48 19.03
CA PRO A 530 3.02 9.77 20.22
C PRO A 530 4.01 9.82 21.40
N ASP A 531 5.31 9.88 21.12
CA ASP A 531 6.41 9.96 22.10
C ASP A 531 6.53 11.35 22.76
N ASP A 532 6.03 12.42 22.11
CA ASP A 532 5.92 13.75 22.73
C ASP A 532 5.07 13.72 24.02
N PHE A 533 4.22 12.71 24.17
CA PHE A 533 3.26 12.56 25.27
C PHE A 533 3.25 11.16 25.91
N GLY A 534 4.18 10.28 25.53
CA GLY A 534 4.10 8.83 25.77
C GLY A 534 5.43 8.15 26.11
N VAL A 535 5.43 6.82 26.07
CA VAL A 535 6.64 6.00 26.20
C VAL A 535 7.27 5.87 24.82
N ASP A 536 8.55 6.21 24.69
CA ASP A 536 9.35 6.03 23.47
C ASP A 536 9.26 4.58 22.97
N THR A 537 8.84 4.44 21.72
CA THR A 537 8.64 3.19 20.99
C THR A 537 9.38 3.27 19.65
N PRO A 538 10.72 3.14 19.62
CA PRO A 538 11.54 3.50 18.47
C PRO A 538 11.34 2.60 17.23
N THR A 539 10.48 1.57 17.35
CA THR A 539 10.07 0.71 16.24
C THR A 539 8.78 1.18 15.56
N MET A 540 8.04 2.12 16.15
CA MET A 540 6.80 2.64 15.60
C MET A 540 7.08 3.71 14.55
N LEU A 541 6.25 3.76 13.51
CA LEU A 541 6.42 4.69 12.40
C LEU A 541 6.26 6.13 12.84
N MET A 542 5.27 6.41 13.68
CA MET A 542 4.93 7.78 14.09
C MET A 542 5.80 8.32 15.24
N ASP A 543 6.75 7.53 15.72
CA ASP A 543 7.68 7.93 16.78
C ASP A 543 8.77 8.86 16.22
N SER A 544 9.05 9.97 16.91
CA SER A 544 9.96 11.02 16.46
C SER A 544 11.43 10.68 16.66
N ASP A 545 11.74 9.96 17.73
CA ASP A 545 13.09 9.56 18.09
C ASP A 545 13.47 8.33 17.30
N ALA A 546 13.88 8.57 16.06
CA ALA A 546 14.21 7.49 15.18
C ALA A 546 15.54 6.81 15.57
N ALA A 547 15.53 5.92 16.57
CA ALA A 547 16.71 5.09 16.86
C ALA A 547 17.00 4.17 15.67
N ASP A 548 18.29 4.00 15.37
CA ASP A 548 18.81 3.30 14.19
C ASP A 548 18.05 1.99 13.89
N ALA A 549 17.47 1.91 12.69
CA ALA A 549 16.67 0.77 12.21
C ALA A 549 17.44 -0.57 12.23
N SER A 550 18.76 -0.54 12.43
CA SER A 550 19.61 -1.72 12.42
C SER A 550 19.38 -2.71 13.56
N ALA A 551 18.83 -2.27 14.70
CA ALA A 551 18.64 -3.16 15.86
C ALA A 551 17.25 -3.83 15.92
N PHE A 552 16.21 -3.26 15.31
CA PHE A 552 14.82 -3.70 15.51
C PHE A 552 13.97 -3.91 14.23
N GLY A 553 14.55 -3.75 13.04
CA GLY A 553 13.83 -3.91 11.77
C GLY A 553 13.09 -2.64 11.32
N PRO A 554 12.34 -2.68 10.20
CA PRO A 554 11.58 -1.54 9.68
C PRO A 554 10.52 -1.04 10.67
N ARG A 555 10.12 0.21 10.49
CA ARG A 555 9.09 0.87 11.29
C ARG A 555 7.73 0.16 11.16
N ARG A 556 6.97 0.16 12.25
CA ARG A 556 5.69 -0.54 12.41
C ARG A 556 4.52 0.41 12.47
N LEU A 557 3.37 -0.06 12.00
CA LEU A 557 2.08 0.59 12.20
C LEU A 557 1.21 -0.31 13.08
N SER A 558 0.61 0.26 14.12
CA SER A 558 -0.30 -0.48 15.00
C SER A 558 -1.64 -0.74 14.34
N LEU A 559 -2.45 -1.63 14.93
CA LEU A 559 -3.85 -1.79 14.53
C LEU A 559 -4.63 -0.47 14.66
N ASP A 560 -4.32 0.32 15.70
CA ASP A 560 -4.99 1.59 15.97
C ASP A 560 -4.61 2.66 14.94
N ASP A 561 -3.36 2.69 14.50
CA ASP A 561 -2.91 3.55 13.39
C ASP A 561 -3.66 3.19 12.12
N CYS A 562 -3.73 1.90 11.77
CA CYS A 562 -4.43 1.46 10.57
C CYS A 562 -5.94 1.76 10.63
N ALA A 563 -6.57 1.54 11.80
CA ALA A 563 -7.98 1.87 12.00
C ALA A 563 -8.22 3.38 11.94
N ARG A 564 -7.30 4.19 12.48
CA ARG A 564 -7.35 5.66 12.41
C ARG A 564 -7.19 6.15 10.97
N ALA A 565 -6.22 5.65 10.22
CA ALA A 565 -6.06 5.98 8.82
C ALA A 565 -7.35 5.72 8.01
N MET A 566 -8.01 4.60 8.27
CA MET A 566 -9.27 4.28 7.60
C MET A 566 -10.45 5.17 8.03
N ARG A 567 -10.45 5.72 9.24
CA ARG A 567 -11.47 6.70 9.68
C ARG A 567 -11.19 8.10 9.11
N GLU A 568 -9.95 8.55 9.17
CA GLU A 568 -9.55 9.94 8.86
C GLU A 568 -9.30 10.17 7.38
N ALA A 569 -8.82 9.14 6.67
CA ALA A 569 -8.43 9.21 5.26
C ALA A 569 -9.19 8.20 4.37
N GLY A 570 -9.94 7.25 4.94
CA GLY A 570 -10.66 6.21 4.21
C GLY A 570 -11.82 6.71 3.32
N PRO A 571 -12.48 5.81 2.57
CA PRO A 571 -13.56 6.16 1.64
C PRO A 571 -14.75 6.89 2.28
N GLY A 572 -14.97 6.72 3.58
CA GLY A 572 -16.04 7.38 4.35
C GLY A 572 -15.61 8.66 5.07
N ALA A 573 -14.34 9.08 4.94
CA ALA A 573 -13.82 10.26 5.58
C ALA A 573 -14.38 11.56 4.96
N ARG A 574 -14.25 12.67 5.68
CA ARG A 574 -14.65 14.01 5.18
C ARG A 574 -13.90 14.37 3.88
N THR A 575 -12.61 14.04 3.84
CA THR A 575 -11.75 14.18 2.67
C THR A 575 -11.15 12.82 2.36
N PRO A 576 -11.71 12.05 1.42
CA PRO A 576 -11.28 10.68 1.16
C PRO A 576 -9.96 10.65 0.39
N LEU A 577 -8.84 10.58 1.11
CA LEU A 577 -7.49 10.44 0.55
C LEU A 577 -7.20 9.00 0.09
N LEU A 578 -7.93 8.03 0.65
CA LEU A 578 -7.83 6.60 0.35
C LEU A 578 -9.12 6.14 -0.32
N LYS A 579 -8.97 5.44 -1.45
CA LYS A 579 -10.07 4.85 -2.22
C LYS A 579 -9.96 3.33 -2.18
N LEU A 580 -11.08 2.61 -2.18
CA LEU A 580 -11.05 1.15 -2.29
C LEU A 580 -10.29 0.75 -3.56
N TRP A 581 -9.41 -0.24 -3.44
CA TRP A 581 -8.61 -0.71 -4.56
C TRP A 581 -8.75 -2.22 -4.73
N PRO A 582 -9.58 -2.66 -5.70
CA PRO A 582 -9.85 -4.08 -5.91
C PRO A 582 -8.59 -4.88 -6.18
N ILE A 583 -8.63 -6.16 -5.81
CA ILE A 583 -7.64 -7.16 -6.18
C ILE A 583 -7.98 -7.73 -7.56
N GLU A 584 -6.95 -8.07 -8.32
CA GLU A 584 -7.09 -8.73 -9.63
C GLU A 584 -6.89 -10.25 -9.48
N PRO A 585 -7.54 -11.09 -10.31
CA PRO A 585 -7.32 -12.53 -10.33
C PRO A 585 -5.85 -12.91 -10.53
N LEU A 586 -5.44 -14.06 -10.00
CA LEU A 586 -4.05 -14.47 -10.02
C LEU A 586 -3.61 -15.00 -11.39
N GLY A 587 -2.93 -14.18 -12.20
CA GLY A 587 -2.47 -14.44 -13.58
C GLY A 587 -2.15 -15.91 -13.97
N PRO A 588 -2.57 -16.40 -15.17
CA PRO A 588 -2.35 -17.77 -15.60
C PRO A 588 -0.92 -17.92 -16.15
N GLY A 589 -0.04 -18.59 -15.41
CA GLY A 589 1.36 -18.78 -15.79
C GLY A 589 2.28 -19.21 -14.65
N ARG A 590 1.71 -19.91 -13.65
CA ARG A 590 2.38 -20.28 -12.40
C ARG A 590 2.88 -21.71 -12.38
#